data_AF-A0A229SJ94-F1
#
_entry.id   AF-A0A229SJ94-F1
#
_cell.length_a   1.000
_cell.length_b   1.000
_cell.length_c   1.000
_cell.angle_alpha   90.00
_cell.angle_beta   90.00
_cell.angle_gamma   90.00
#
_symmetry.space_group_name_H-M   'P 1'
#
loop_
_entity.id
_entity.type
_entity.pdbx_description
1 polymer ?
#
loop_
_entity_poly.entity_id
_entity_poly.type
_entity_poly.pdbx_seq_one_letter_code
_entity_poly.pdbx_strand_id
1 'polypeptide(L)'
;QAAAPGFHGCRYLDVQIELKDSRHPASRVARRIKRNLMTFFRTEAERGGATDPDLLARQLILVFDGASARAGIGVDDLKGLITPTLATLLDAAGLR
;
A
#
# COMPACT_ATOMS: atom_id res chain seq x y z
N GLN A 1 -5.22 10.36 -7.65
CA GLN A 1 -5.93 9.23 -8.30
C GLN A 1 -7.09 8.71 -7.46
N ALA A 2 -6.95 8.53 -6.14
CA ALA A 2 -8.06 8.05 -5.28
C ALA A 2 -9.34 8.91 -5.32
N ALA A 3 -9.22 10.22 -5.56
CA ALA A 3 -10.35 11.14 -5.72
C ALA A 3 -10.92 11.21 -7.15
N ALA A 4 -10.41 10.41 -8.09
CA ALA A 4 -10.88 10.45 -9.48
C ALA A 4 -12.24 9.76 -9.61
N PRO A 5 -13.16 10.28 -10.45
CA PRO A 5 -14.37 9.56 -10.82
C PRO A 5 -14.03 8.18 -11.39
N GLY A 6 -14.72 7.14 -10.92
CA GLY A 6 -14.47 5.75 -11.35
C GLY A 6 -13.27 5.07 -10.67
N PHE A 7 -12.73 5.64 -9.59
CA PHE A 7 -11.77 4.93 -8.76
C PHE A 7 -12.48 3.85 -7.93
N HIS A 8 -12.11 2.58 -8.16
CA HIS A 8 -12.69 1.42 -7.47
C HIS A 8 -11.69 0.69 -6.58
N GLY A 9 -10.61 1.37 -6.18
CA GLY A 9 -9.57 0.80 -5.34
C GLY A 9 -8.39 0.25 -6.12
N CYS A 10 -7.61 -0.60 -5.45
CA CYS A 10 -6.43 -1.20 -6.05
C CYS A 10 -6.82 -2.48 -6.78
N ARG A 11 -6.87 -2.43 -8.12
CA ARG A 11 -7.15 -3.58 -8.98
C ARG A 11 -6.41 -4.88 -8.62
N TYR A 12 -5.21 -4.81 -8.04
CA TYR A 12 -4.43 -5.99 -7.65
C TYR A 12 -4.86 -6.55 -6.29
N LEU A 13 -5.31 -5.69 -5.38
CA LEU A 13 -5.88 -6.10 -4.11
C LEU A 13 -7.25 -6.75 -4.34
N ASP A 14 -8.11 -6.08 -5.10
CA ASP A 14 -9.50 -6.51 -5.38
C ASP A 14 -9.52 -7.92 -6.00
N VAL A 15 -8.70 -8.14 -7.03
CA VAL A 15 -8.53 -9.46 -7.68
C VAL A 15 -8.20 -10.56 -6.66
N GLN A 16 -7.31 -10.30 -5.70
CA GLN A 16 -6.92 -11.32 -4.72
C GLN A 16 -8.01 -11.58 -3.68
N ILE A 17 -8.77 -10.56 -3.28
CA ILE A 17 -9.86 -10.66 -2.31
C ILE A 17 -11.09 -11.37 -2.91
N GLU A 18 -11.43 -11.03 -4.15
CA GLU A 18 -12.62 -11.52 -4.83
C GLU A 18 -12.47 -12.96 -5.31
N LEU A 19 -11.31 -13.30 -5.90
CA LEU A 19 -11.09 -14.66 -6.42
C LEU A 19 -10.99 -15.71 -5.32
N LYS A 20 -10.52 -15.34 -4.12
CA LYS A 20 -10.34 -16.24 -2.97
C LYS A 20 -9.52 -17.51 -3.24
N ASP A 21 -8.78 -17.55 -4.34
CA ASP A 21 -7.85 -18.62 -4.70
C ASP A 21 -6.45 -18.05 -4.89
N SER A 22 -5.55 -18.43 -3.98
CA SER A 22 -4.16 -18.00 -3.98
C SER A 22 -3.34 -18.60 -5.11
N ARG A 23 -3.84 -19.66 -5.78
CA ARG A 23 -3.22 -20.38 -6.89
C ARG A 23 -3.74 -19.92 -8.26
N HIS A 24 -4.89 -19.24 -8.30
CA HIS A 24 -5.45 -18.69 -9.54
C HIS A 24 -4.41 -17.83 -10.29
N PRO A 25 -4.28 -17.95 -11.63
CA PRO A 25 -3.27 -17.22 -12.40
C PRO A 25 -3.27 -15.70 -12.15
N ALA A 26 -4.45 -15.08 -12.10
CA ALA A 26 -4.58 -13.65 -11.82
C ALA A 26 -4.11 -13.28 -10.39
N SER A 27 -4.43 -14.09 -9.38
CA SER A 27 -3.94 -13.90 -8.00
C SER A 27 -2.42 -13.99 -7.92
N ARG A 28 -1.79 -14.88 -8.69
CA ARG A 28 -0.32 -14.98 -8.75
C ARG A 28 0.33 -13.74 -9.35
N VAL A 29 -0.26 -13.19 -10.42
CA VAL A 29 0.19 -11.94 -11.04
C VAL A 29 0.03 -10.77 -10.07
N ALA A 30 -1.16 -10.61 -9.49
CA ALA A 30 -1.45 -9.58 -8.51
C ALA A 30 -0.50 -9.63 -7.30
N ARG A 31 -0.24 -10.83 -6.75
CA ARG A 31 0.74 -11.03 -5.67
C ARG A 31 2.14 -10.59 -6.06
N ARG A 32 2.59 -10.91 -7.29
CA ARG A 32 3.91 -10.47 -7.77
C ARG A 32 3.99 -8.95 -7.82
N ILE A 33 2.95 -8.27 -8.32
CA ILE A 33 2.90 -6.81 -8.39
C ILE A 33 2.94 -6.19 -6.99
N LYS A 34 2.13 -6.71 -6.05
CA LYS A 34 2.11 -6.24 -4.66
C LYS A 34 3.46 -6.46 -3.96
N ARG A 35 4.14 -7.58 -4.21
CA ARG A 35 5.51 -7.82 -3.71
C ARG A 35 6.51 -6.84 -4.29
N ASN A 36 6.45 -6.54 -5.59
CA ASN A 36 7.35 -5.56 -6.20
C ASN A 36 7.17 -4.17 -5.56
N LEU A 37 5.94 -3.77 -5.27
CA LEU A 37 5.66 -2.50 -4.57
C LEU A 37 6.21 -2.50 -3.13
N MET A 38 6.08 -3.63 -2.41
CA MET A 38 6.70 -3.77 -1.09
C MET A 38 8.23 -3.74 -1.16
N THR A 39 8.83 -4.39 -2.15
CA THR A 39 10.28 -4.33 -2.39
C THR A 39 10.75 -2.90 -2.69
N PHE A 40 9.97 -2.13 -3.45
CA PHE A 40 10.22 -0.71 -3.66
C PHE A 40 10.25 0.05 -2.32
N PHE A 41 9.22 -0.08 -1.48
CA PHE A 41 9.20 0.59 -0.18
C PHE A 41 10.38 0.19 0.71
N ARG A 42 10.76 -1.10 0.75
CA ARG A 42 11.93 -1.57 1.49
C ARG A 42 13.22 -0.93 0.99
N THR A 43 13.36 -0.82 -0.33
CA THR A 43 14.56 -0.26 -0.97
C THR A 43 14.69 1.23 -0.67
N GLU A 44 13.58 1.97 -0.74
CA GLU A 44 13.58 3.41 -0.39
C GLU A 44 13.76 3.63 1.12
N ALA A 45 13.18 2.78 1.96
CA ALA A 45 13.39 2.80 3.41
C ALA A 45 14.88 2.59 3.76
N GLU A 46 15.53 1.61 3.13
CA GLU A 46 16.96 1.33 3.30
C GLU A 46 17.82 2.52 2.84
N ARG A 47 17.50 3.10 1.68
CA ARG A 47 18.19 4.30 1.16
C ARG A 47 18.02 5.51 2.08
N GLY A 48 16.85 5.66 2.70
CA GLY A 48 16.56 6.72 3.65
C GLY A 48 17.17 6.51 5.04
N GLY A 49 17.82 5.37 5.29
CA GLY A 49 18.42 5.07 6.59
C GLY A 49 17.39 4.68 7.65
N ALA A 50 16.27 4.06 7.26
CA ALA A 50 15.30 3.51 8.21
C ALA A 50 15.96 2.57 9.20
N THR A 51 15.56 2.68 10.47
CA THR A 51 16.04 1.81 11.55
C THR A 51 15.70 0.34 11.28
N ASP A 52 14.49 0.09 10.74
CA ASP A 52 14.03 -1.23 10.28
C ASP A 52 13.33 -1.07 8.92
N PRO A 53 14.06 -1.20 7.79
CA PRO A 53 13.51 -1.04 6.46
C PRO A 53 12.41 -2.05 6.13
N ASP A 54 12.48 -3.27 6.65
CA ASP A 54 11.50 -4.32 6.41
C ASP A 54 10.19 -4.03 7.15
N LEU A 55 10.25 -3.55 8.39
CA LEU A 55 9.07 -3.09 9.12
C LEU A 55 8.40 -1.90 8.44
N LEU A 56 9.17 -0.87 8.08
CA LEU A 56 8.63 0.31 7.41
C LEU A 56 7.96 -0.06 6.08
N ALA A 57 8.59 -0.94 5.28
CA ALA A 57 7.99 -1.41 4.03
C ALA A 57 6.63 -2.10 4.23
N ARG A 58 6.50 -2.91 5.29
CA ARG A 58 5.25 -3.58 5.65
C ARG A 58 4.18 -2.60 6.13
N GLN A 59 4.56 -1.56 6.87
CA GLN A 59 3.64 -0.51 7.29
C GLN A 59 3.14 0.30 6.07
N LEU A 60 4.04 0.69 5.17
CA LEU A 60 3.71 1.46 3.97
C LEU A 60 2.79 0.67 3.02
N ILE A 61 3.05 -0.62 2.78
CA ILE A 61 2.17 -1.43 1.94
C ILE A 61 0.79 -1.65 2.58
N LEU A 62 0.73 -1.74 3.92
CA LEU A 62 -0.53 -1.84 4.66
C LEU A 62 -1.35 -0.54 4.54
N VAL A 63 -0.71 0.63 4.71
CA VAL A 63 -1.37 1.93 4.50
C VAL A 63 -1.83 2.07 3.06
N PHE A 64 -1.02 1.67 2.08
CA PHE A 64 -1.39 1.68 0.67
C PHE A 64 -2.66 0.84 0.42
N ASP A 65 -2.71 -0.38 0.96
CA ASP A 65 -3.88 -1.26 0.78
C ASP A 65 -5.11 -0.73 1.50
N GLY A 66 -4.97 -0.24 2.74
CA GLY A 66 -6.07 0.35 3.50
C GLY A 66 -6.63 1.60 2.83
N ALA A 67 -5.77 2.52 2.40
CA ALA A 67 -6.17 3.73 1.68
C ALA A 67 -6.86 3.39 0.35
N SER A 68 -6.29 2.45 -0.41
CA SER A 68 -6.88 2.01 -1.68
C SER A 68 -8.27 1.40 -1.49
N ALA A 69 -8.43 0.51 -0.50
CA ALA A 69 -9.71 -0.14 -0.23
C ALA A 69 -10.76 0.89 0.23
N ARG A 70 -10.45 1.73 1.20
CA ARG A 70 -11.39 2.70 1.78
C ARG A 70 -11.87 3.74 0.75
N ALA A 71 -10.96 4.26 -0.06
CA ALA A 71 -11.33 5.15 -1.16
C ALA A 71 -12.11 4.41 -2.26
N GLY A 72 -11.72 3.18 -2.60
CA GLY A 72 -12.37 2.39 -3.64
C GLY A 72 -13.83 2.03 -3.33
N ILE A 73 -14.16 1.82 -2.06
CA ILE A 73 -15.55 1.56 -1.61
C ILE A 73 -16.30 2.85 -1.22
N GLY A 74 -15.68 4.03 -1.36
CA GLY A 74 -16.32 5.32 -1.12
C GLY A 74 -16.61 5.67 0.34
N VAL A 75 -15.92 5.04 1.30
CA VAL A 75 -16.11 5.33 2.75
C VAL A 75 -15.10 6.33 3.31
N ASP A 76 -14.17 6.80 2.47
CA ASP A 76 -13.13 7.77 2.84
C ASP A 76 -12.61 8.48 1.59
N ASP A 77 -12.46 9.81 1.61
CA ASP A 77 -11.87 10.56 0.50
C ASP A 77 -10.35 10.81 0.69
N LEU A 78 -9.80 10.33 1.82
CA LEU A 78 -8.40 10.37 2.24
C LEU A 78 -7.82 11.79 2.42
N LYS A 79 -8.61 12.85 2.28
CA LYS A 79 -8.11 14.22 2.40
C LYS A 79 -7.60 14.47 3.81
N GLY A 80 -6.39 14.99 3.91
CA GLY A 80 -5.73 15.26 5.19
C GLY A 80 -5.28 14.00 5.95
N LEU A 81 -5.54 12.78 5.47
CA LEU A 81 -5.19 11.54 6.17
C LEU A 81 -3.79 11.03 5.82
N ILE A 82 -3.47 10.95 4.52
CA ILE A 82 -2.29 10.22 4.05
C ILE A 82 -0.98 10.88 4.49
N THR A 83 -0.82 12.19 4.24
CA THR A 83 0.42 12.90 4.57
C THR A 83 0.82 12.79 6.04
N PRO A 84 -0.03 13.11 7.04
CA PRO A 84 0.35 12.98 8.45
C PRO A 84 0.57 11.51 8.87
N THR A 85 -0.20 10.57 8.32
CA THR A 85 0.01 9.13 8.57
C THR A 85 1.40 8.69 8.10
N LEU A 86 1.79 9.07 6.89
CA LEU A 86 3.11 8.73 6.35
C LEU A 86 4.23 9.46 7.10
N ALA A 87 4.08 10.75 7.41
CA ALA A 87 5.07 11.49 8.20
C ALA A 87 5.32 10.82 9.54
N THR A 88 4.26 10.43 10.26
CA THR A 88 4.37 9.71 11.53
C THR A 88 5.16 8.40 11.40
N LEU A 89 4.91 7.62 10.33
CA LEU A 89 5.61 6.35 10.11
C LEU A 89 7.07 6.55 9.71
N LEU A 90 7.36 7.54 8.88
CA LEU A 90 8.73 7.86 8.45
C LEU A 90 9.55 8.39 9.63
N ASP A 91 8.99 9.32 10.43
CA ASP A 91 9.62 9.84 11.64
C ASP A 91 9.91 8.72 12.65
N ALA A 92 8.93 7.84 12.88
CA ALA A 92 9.08 6.69 13.78
C ALA A 92 10.13 5.67 13.29
N ALA A 93 10.36 5.60 11.97
CA ALA A 93 11.41 4.78 11.38
C ALA A 93 12.80 5.46 11.43
N GLY A 94 12.88 6.71 11.88
CA GLY A 94 14.13 7.47 12.00
C GLY A 94 14.49 8.28 10.77
N LEU A 95 13.58 8.44 9.80
CA LEU A 95 13.78 9.31 8.65
C LEU A 95 13.38 10.74 9.06
N ARG A 96 14.22 11.72 8.74
CA ARG A 96 13.98 13.14 9.00
C ARG A 96 14.18 13.96 7.73
#